data_AF-A0A925XFX8-F1
#
_entry.id   AF-A0A925XFX8-F1
#
_cell.length_a   1.000
_cell.length_b   1.000
_cell.length_c   1.000
_cell.angle_alpha   90.00
_cell.angle_beta   90.00
_cell.angle_gamma   90.00
#
_symmetry.space_group_name_H-M   'P 1'
#
loop_
_entity.id
_entity.type
_entity.pdbx_description
1 polymer ?
#
loop_
_entity_poly.entity_id
_entity_poly.type
_entity_poly.pdbx_seq_one_letter_code
_entity_poly.pdbx_strand_id
1 'polypeptide(L)'
;MAVCVAAGNDFYENGSREGMSYPAICRESVSVGATFDANLGRISYYGPIAYTTEAGRITPFSQRLHTSTNSATRTDILAPGAALTSAGIQSDQGESTAHGTSQATPVTAGLVLLAQQYWLREKGSMPTVDQLETWLRKSKYTNIDGDDEDDNVSHSRKSYINADALELLTAVQADVGGNNPPPPPPPPPSANNVVASYVTSTRLLTLTGDAAANSVTVTYQNGRITVVGGAGTTVNSRTTPYIAFAPSQLSVKVDTLAGNDTVVITGAPVSTMTVNLGDGNDSLQLSYCSVLTLTLNGGSGTDAYTTVSSTVTRKTVTLVP
;
A
#
# COMPACT_ATOMS: atom_id res chain seq x y z
N MET A 1 2.05 -3.23 -9.23
CA MET A 1 0.80 -3.88 -9.69
C MET A 1 -0.25 -3.57 -8.64
N ALA A 2 -1.44 -3.10 -9.02
CA ALA A 2 -2.53 -2.93 -8.06
C ALA A 2 -3.08 -4.31 -7.69
N VAL A 3 -3.32 -4.55 -6.40
CA VAL A 3 -3.80 -5.84 -5.88
C VAL A 3 -5.10 -5.58 -5.13
N CYS A 4 -6.22 -5.99 -5.71
CA CYS A 4 -7.54 -5.90 -5.06
C CYS A 4 -7.78 -7.14 -4.19
N VAL A 5 -8.21 -6.94 -2.95
CA VAL A 5 -8.40 -8.03 -1.97
C VAL A 5 -9.73 -7.84 -1.25
N ALA A 6 -10.48 -8.93 -1.09
CA ALA A 6 -11.71 -8.93 -0.32
C ALA A 6 -11.44 -8.58 1.15
N ALA A 7 -12.17 -7.60 1.68
CA ALA A 7 -12.05 -7.17 3.07
C ALA A 7 -12.31 -8.31 4.07
N GLY A 8 -13.19 -9.25 3.74
CA GLY A 8 -13.62 -10.36 4.60
C GLY A 8 -15.11 -10.25 4.95
N ASN A 9 -15.71 -11.36 5.39
CA ASN A 9 -17.16 -11.48 5.57
C ASN A 9 -17.58 -11.86 7.00
N ASP A 10 -16.67 -11.76 7.97
CA ASP A 10 -16.88 -12.28 9.32
C ASP A 10 -17.11 -11.16 10.36
N PHE A 11 -17.60 -9.98 9.95
CA PHE A 11 -17.70 -8.83 10.85
C PHE A 11 -18.62 -9.12 12.05
N TYR A 12 -19.79 -9.70 11.79
CA TYR A 12 -20.73 -10.13 12.84
C TYR A 12 -20.12 -11.21 13.75
N GLU A 13 -19.54 -12.25 13.16
CA GLU A 13 -18.93 -13.40 13.85
C GLU A 13 -17.77 -12.98 14.75
N ASN A 14 -17.04 -11.94 14.37
CA ASN A 14 -15.98 -11.34 15.17
C ASN A 14 -16.50 -10.36 16.24
N GLY A 15 -17.81 -10.30 16.48
CA GLY A 15 -18.43 -9.40 17.46
C GLY A 15 -18.34 -7.94 17.03
N SER A 16 -18.47 -7.68 15.73
CA SER A 16 -18.38 -6.35 15.12
C SER A 16 -17.06 -5.63 15.41
N ARG A 17 -15.98 -6.40 15.53
CA ARG A 17 -14.63 -5.84 15.73
C ARG A 17 -14.08 -5.33 14.41
N GLU A 18 -13.61 -4.10 14.43
CA GLU A 18 -12.88 -3.49 13.32
C GLU A 18 -11.61 -4.28 12.99
N GLY A 19 -11.34 -4.48 11.71
CA GLY A 19 -10.21 -5.25 11.22
C GLY A 19 -10.54 -6.00 9.94
N MET A 20 -9.61 -5.97 8.97
CA MET A 20 -9.74 -6.70 7.72
C MET A 20 -9.09 -8.08 7.80
N SER A 21 -9.57 -9.00 6.97
CA SER A 21 -8.92 -10.30 6.77
C SER A 21 -7.51 -10.15 6.21
N TYR A 22 -6.65 -11.15 6.43
CA TYR A 22 -5.37 -11.23 5.72
C TYR A 22 -5.59 -11.82 4.32
N PRO A 23 -5.04 -11.25 3.23
CA PRO A 23 -4.08 -10.13 3.19
C PRO A 23 -4.69 -8.73 2.99
N ALA A 24 -6.01 -8.55 3.08
CA ALA A 24 -6.66 -7.23 2.93
C ALA A 24 -6.27 -6.21 4.02
N ILE A 25 -5.56 -6.60 5.08
CA ILE A 25 -4.98 -5.66 6.04
C ILE A 25 -3.65 -5.04 5.57
N CYS A 26 -3.05 -5.55 4.48
CA CYS A 26 -1.80 -5.03 3.94
C CYS A 26 -2.01 -3.65 3.28
N ARG A 27 -1.14 -2.69 3.60
CA ARG A 27 -1.27 -1.29 3.15
C ARG A 27 -1.06 -1.11 1.65
N GLU A 28 -0.43 -2.09 1.01
CA GLU A 28 -0.15 -2.13 -0.42
C GLU A 28 -1.28 -2.77 -1.24
N SER A 29 -2.38 -3.15 -0.59
CA SER A 29 -3.57 -3.72 -1.25
C SER A 29 -4.74 -2.75 -1.26
N VAL A 30 -5.53 -2.79 -2.34
CA VAL A 30 -6.86 -2.19 -2.40
C VAL A 30 -7.81 -3.15 -1.69
N SER A 31 -8.14 -2.86 -0.44
CA SER A 31 -9.10 -3.66 0.32
C SER A 31 -10.52 -3.25 -0.06
N VAL A 32 -11.33 -4.23 -0.42
CA VAL A 32 -12.67 -3.99 -0.97
C VAL A 32 -13.73 -4.59 -0.05
N GLY A 33 -14.49 -3.72 0.61
CA GLY A 33 -15.69 -4.08 1.33
C GLY A 33 -16.91 -4.16 0.41
N ALA A 34 -18.00 -4.73 0.92
CA ALA A 34 -19.21 -4.98 0.15
C ALA A 34 -20.34 -4.05 0.57
N THR A 35 -21.02 -3.49 -0.43
CA THR A 35 -22.32 -2.82 -0.27
C THR A 35 -23.42 -3.59 -0.96
N PHE A 36 -24.67 -3.26 -0.62
CA PHE A 36 -25.82 -3.75 -1.37
C PHE A 36 -25.89 -3.10 -2.75
N ASP A 37 -26.27 -3.86 -3.77
CA ASP A 37 -26.45 -3.35 -5.14
C ASP A 37 -27.86 -2.80 -5.40
N ALA A 38 -28.84 -3.23 -4.61
CA ALA A 38 -30.24 -2.83 -4.69
C ALA A 38 -30.95 -3.01 -3.34
N ASN A 39 -32.21 -2.58 -3.29
CA ASN A 39 -33.14 -2.96 -2.22
C ASN A 39 -33.64 -4.39 -2.43
N LEU A 40 -33.27 -5.27 -1.51
CA LEU A 40 -33.61 -6.70 -1.52
C LEU A 40 -34.58 -7.05 -0.37
N GLY A 41 -35.06 -6.06 0.39
CA GLY A 41 -35.78 -6.26 1.63
C GLY A 41 -34.89 -6.80 2.74
N ARG A 42 -35.46 -7.61 3.64
CA ARG A 42 -34.75 -8.21 4.78
C ARG A 42 -33.93 -9.43 4.34
N ILE A 43 -32.65 -9.47 4.70
CA ILE A 43 -31.75 -10.61 4.43
C ILE A 43 -31.11 -11.13 5.72
N SER A 44 -30.97 -12.45 5.83
CA SER A 44 -30.25 -13.13 6.91
C SER A 44 -29.14 -14.02 6.33
N TYR A 45 -27.94 -13.94 6.90
CA TYR A 45 -26.75 -14.68 6.49
C TYR A 45 -26.29 -15.72 7.53
N TYR A 46 -27.24 -16.34 8.26
CA TYR A 46 -26.94 -17.28 9.36
C TYR A 46 -26.09 -16.67 10.49
N GLY A 47 -26.36 -15.39 10.80
CA GLY A 47 -25.68 -14.64 11.85
C GLY A 47 -25.95 -13.14 11.64
N PRO A 48 -25.24 -12.51 10.69
CA PRO A 48 -25.55 -11.15 10.28
C PRO A 48 -26.94 -11.07 9.65
N ILE A 49 -27.70 -10.05 10.03
CA ILE A 49 -29.05 -9.77 9.53
C ILE A 49 -29.10 -8.30 9.12
N ALA A 50 -29.43 -8.05 7.86
CA ALA A 50 -29.87 -6.72 7.41
C ALA A 50 -31.40 -6.69 7.45
N TYR A 51 -31.97 -5.88 8.35
CA TYR A 51 -33.42 -5.73 8.48
C TYR A 51 -34.02 -4.99 7.28
N THR A 52 -33.28 -4.01 6.75
CA THR A 52 -33.53 -3.39 5.45
C THR A 52 -32.26 -3.32 4.63
N THR A 53 -32.40 -3.27 3.31
CA THR A 53 -31.29 -3.15 2.35
C THR A 53 -31.62 -2.08 1.34
N GLU A 54 -30.60 -1.40 0.83
CA GLU A 54 -30.74 -0.37 -0.21
C GLU A 54 -29.41 -0.25 -0.95
N ALA A 55 -29.44 0.19 -2.21
CA ALA A 55 -28.22 0.33 -3.00
C ALA A 55 -27.20 1.25 -2.30
N GLY A 56 -25.96 0.78 -2.18
CA GLY A 56 -24.85 1.52 -1.61
C GLY A 56 -24.67 1.37 -0.09
N ARG A 57 -25.60 0.74 0.64
CA ARG A 57 -25.47 0.45 2.09
C ARG A 57 -24.46 -0.63 2.36
N ILE A 58 -23.67 -0.50 3.43
CA ILE A 58 -22.67 -1.51 3.77
C ILE A 58 -23.36 -2.80 4.22
N THR A 59 -22.86 -3.95 3.77
CA THR A 59 -23.41 -5.23 4.23
C THR A 59 -22.99 -5.52 5.68
N PRO A 60 -23.83 -6.20 6.48
CA PRO A 60 -23.53 -6.49 7.88
C PRO A 60 -22.38 -7.48 8.05
N PHE A 61 -22.06 -8.27 7.01
CA PHE A 61 -20.95 -9.21 7.03
C PHE A 61 -19.60 -8.55 6.69
N SER A 62 -19.60 -7.44 5.92
CA SER A 62 -18.36 -6.87 5.39
C SER A 62 -17.44 -6.41 6.52
N GLN A 63 -16.17 -6.78 6.46
CA GLN A 63 -15.20 -6.28 7.44
C GLN A 63 -15.03 -4.75 7.37
N ARG A 64 -14.67 -4.15 8.51
CA ARG A 64 -14.50 -2.71 8.69
C ARG A 64 -13.02 -2.33 8.85
N LEU A 65 -12.69 -1.09 8.52
CA LEU A 65 -11.35 -0.50 8.69
C LEU A 65 -10.89 -0.64 10.14
N HIS A 66 -9.69 -1.18 10.36
CA HIS A 66 -9.10 -1.30 11.71
C HIS A 66 -8.96 0.08 12.39
N THR A 67 -9.05 0.14 13.72
CA THR A 67 -8.93 1.38 14.51
C THR A 67 -7.65 2.17 14.22
N SER A 68 -6.55 1.48 13.92
CA SER A 68 -5.25 2.07 13.61
C SER A 68 -5.00 2.34 12.12
N THR A 69 -5.98 2.07 11.25
CA THR A 69 -5.88 2.28 9.80
C THR A 69 -6.83 3.40 9.37
N ASN A 70 -6.49 4.08 8.28
CA ASN A 70 -7.26 5.20 7.73
C ASN A 70 -7.19 5.17 6.20
N SER A 71 -7.76 6.17 5.52
CA SER A 71 -7.72 6.25 4.06
C SER A 71 -6.30 6.22 3.47
N ALA A 72 -5.28 6.59 4.25
CA ALA A 72 -3.89 6.54 3.84
C ALA A 72 -3.35 5.10 3.71
N THR A 73 -3.95 4.11 4.39
CA THR A 73 -3.55 2.69 4.29
C THR A 73 -4.15 1.96 3.09
N ARG A 74 -4.87 2.67 2.23
CA ARG A 74 -5.48 2.18 0.99
C ARG A 74 -6.57 1.11 1.13
N THR A 75 -7.18 1.02 2.30
CA THR A 75 -8.06 -0.09 2.68
C THR A 75 -9.55 0.30 2.81
N ASP A 76 -9.98 1.38 2.15
CA ASP A 76 -11.21 2.13 2.41
C ASP A 76 -12.25 2.11 1.26
N ILE A 77 -12.07 1.22 0.27
CA ILE A 77 -12.96 1.11 -0.88
C ILE A 77 -14.10 0.14 -0.61
N LEU A 78 -15.30 0.54 -1.00
CA LEU A 78 -16.50 -0.27 -1.04
C LEU A 78 -16.97 -0.42 -2.49
N ALA A 79 -17.54 -1.57 -2.82
CA ALA A 79 -18.20 -1.78 -4.10
C ALA A 79 -19.43 -2.69 -3.92
N PRO A 80 -20.39 -2.66 -4.87
CA PRO A 80 -21.51 -3.58 -4.85
C PRO A 80 -21.03 -5.02 -4.73
N GLY A 81 -21.56 -5.74 -3.75
CA GLY A 81 -21.15 -7.10 -3.39
C GLY A 81 -22.30 -8.01 -2.99
N ALA A 82 -23.54 -7.50 -2.87
CA ALA A 82 -24.71 -8.24 -2.43
C ALA A 82 -26.01 -7.61 -3.00
N ALA A 83 -26.80 -8.24 -3.85
CA ALA A 83 -26.68 -9.57 -4.44
C ALA A 83 -26.12 -9.43 -5.85
N LEU A 84 -24.91 -9.92 -6.10
CA LEU A 84 -24.32 -9.80 -7.44
C LEU A 84 -24.57 -11.04 -8.28
N THR A 85 -25.19 -10.86 -9.44
CA THR A 85 -25.36 -11.90 -10.47
C THR A 85 -24.22 -11.86 -11.47
N SER A 86 -23.58 -13.01 -11.70
CA SER A 86 -22.48 -13.16 -12.66
C SER A 86 -22.50 -14.56 -13.28
N ALA A 87 -21.48 -14.90 -14.07
CA ALA A 87 -21.34 -16.20 -14.70
C ALA A 87 -21.35 -17.35 -13.67
N GLY A 88 -22.21 -18.33 -13.90
CA GLY A 88 -22.39 -19.52 -13.08
C GLY A 88 -21.67 -20.74 -13.66
N ILE A 89 -21.17 -21.62 -12.79
CA ILE A 89 -20.38 -22.81 -13.18
C ILE A 89 -21.19 -23.92 -13.88
N GLN A 90 -22.53 -23.84 -13.87
CA GLN A 90 -23.38 -24.95 -14.31
C GLN A 90 -23.42 -25.14 -15.84
N SER A 91 -23.16 -24.09 -16.63
CA SER A 91 -23.11 -24.16 -18.10
C SER A 91 -22.46 -22.91 -18.71
N ASP A 92 -22.21 -22.92 -20.03
CA ASP A 92 -21.68 -21.77 -20.79
C ASP A 92 -22.64 -20.56 -20.84
N GLN A 93 -23.89 -20.74 -20.43
CA GLN A 93 -24.90 -19.68 -20.27
C GLN A 93 -25.38 -19.59 -18.82
N GLY A 94 -24.67 -20.24 -17.89
CA GLY A 94 -25.04 -20.29 -16.49
C GLY A 94 -24.88 -18.91 -15.86
N GLU A 95 -25.82 -18.57 -14.98
CA GLU A 95 -25.73 -17.41 -14.10
C GLU A 95 -25.83 -17.86 -12.65
N SER A 96 -25.20 -17.12 -11.75
CA SER A 96 -25.28 -17.35 -10.30
C SER A 96 -25.28 -16.02 -9.57
N THR A 97 -26.17 -15.89 -8.59
CA THR A 97 -26.22 -14.75 -7.67
C THR A 97 -25.49 -15.12 -6.39
N ALA A 98 -24.53 -14.28 -5.99
CA ALA A 98 -23.75 -14.48 -4.79
C ALA A 98 -23.62 -13.19 -3.99
N HIS A 99 -23.21 -13.32 -2.73
CA HIS A 99 -23.03 -12.22 -1.80
C HIS A 99 -21.66 -12.32 -1.14
N GLY A 100 -20.94 -11.21 -1.06
CA GLY A 100 -19.67 -11.18 -0.38
C GLY A 100 -18.74 -10.06 -0.83
N THR A 101 -17.75 -9.78 0.00
CA THR A 101 -16.60 -8.96 -0.38
C THR A 101 -15.81 -9.59 -1.54
N SER A 102 -15.89 -10.92 -1.70
CA SER A 102 -15.38 -11.66 -2.85
C SER A 102 -16.03 -11.27 -4.18
N GLN A 103 -17.25 -10.71 -4.17
CA GLN A 103 -17.98 -10.25 -5.34
C GLN A 103 -17.72 -8.75 -5.58
N ALA A 104 -17.59 -7.96 -4.53
CA ALA A 104 -17.18 -6.56 -4.62
C ALA A 104 -15.75 -6.38 -5.18
N THR A 105 -14.84 -7.30 -4.82
CA THR A 105 -13.43 -7.28 -5.24
C THR A 105 -13.25 -7.29 -6.77
N PRO A 106 -13.84 -8.23 -7.55
CA PRO A 106 -13.72 -8.23 -9.00
C PRO A 106 -14.39 -7.04 -9.68
N VAL A 107 -15.42 -6.43 -9.07
CA VAL A 107 -15.98 -5.15 -9.58
C VAL A 107 -14.92 -4.06 -9.54
N THR A 108 -14.26 -3.90 -8.39
CA THR A 108 -13.17 -2.91 -8.24
C THR A 108 -11.98 -3.24 -9.15
N ALA A 109 -11.62 -4.51 -9.29
CA ALA A 109 -10.57 -4.93 -10.22
C ALA A 109 -10.91 -4.60 -11.68
N GLY A 110 -12.18 -4.73 -12.09
CA GLY A 110 -12.66 -4.31 -13.40
C GLY A 110 -12.49 -2.81 -13.63
N LEU A 111 -12.79 -1.98 -12.63
CA LEU A 111 -12.56 -0.53 -12.68
C LEU A 111 -11.07 -0.20 -12.85
N VAL A 112 -10.20 -0.87 -12.09
CA VAL A 112 -8.74 -0.72 -12.24
C VAL A 112 -8.30 -1.05 -13.67
N LEU A 113 -8.78 -2.16 -14.23
CA LEU A 113 -8.44 -2.58 -15.60
C LEU A 113 -8.90 -1.55 -16.64
N LEU A 114 -10.10 -0.99 -16.49
CA LEU A 114 -10.61 0.06 -17.39
C LEU A 114 -9.77 1.33 -17.32
N ALA A 115 -9.38 1.76 -16.12
CA ALA A 115 -8.50 2.91 -15.92
C ALA A 115 -7.11 2.66 -16.54
N GLN A 116 -6.53 1.49 -16.33
CA GLN A 116 -5.26 1.08 -16.95
C GLN A 116 -5.35 1.05 -18.47
N GLN A 117 -6.42 0.48 -19.03
CA GLN A 117 -6.63 0.40 -20.48
C GLN A 117 -6.73 1.80 -21.11
N TYR A 118 -7.54 2.67 -20.50
CA TYR A 118 -7.68 4.06 -20.98
C TYR A 118 -6.33 4.78 -20.92
N TRP A 119 -5.64 4.75 -19.78
CA TRP A 119 -4.34 5.40 -19.64
C TRP A 119 -3.29 4.87 -20.63
N LEU A 120 -3.21 3.55 -20.80
CA LEU A 120 -2.29 2.93 -21.75
C LEU A 120 -2.54 3.40 -23.18
N ARG A 121 -3.81 3.54 -23.57
CA ARG A 121 -4.19 4.05 -24.89
C ARG A 121 -3.74 5.49 -25.10
N GLU A 122 -3.91 6.35 -24.09
CA GLU A 122 -3.62 7.78 -24.19
C GLU A 122 -2.13 8.14 -23.98
N LYS A 123 -1.41 7.37 -23.16
CA LYS A 123 -0.02 7.67 -22.73
C LYS A 123 1.03 6.68 -23.22
N GLY A 124 0.63 5.56 -23.81
CA GLY A 124 1.55 4.53 -24.33
C GLY A 124 2.35 3.78 -23.24
N SER A 125 2.01 3.97 -21.96
CA SER A 125 2.63 3.32 -20.81
C SER A 125 1.57 3.01 -19.76
N MET A 126 1.86 2.11 -18.81
CA MET A 126 0.93 1.80 -17.71
C MET A 126 0.96 2.91 -16.64
N PRO A 127 -0.17 3.17 -15.96
CA PRO A 127 -0.17 4.08 -14.81
C PRO A 127 0.53 3.44 -13.61
N THR A 128 0.98 4.29 -12.68
CA THR A 128 1.50 3.82 -11.39
C THR A 128 0.36 3.30 -10.49
N VAL A 129 0.71 2.53 -9.46
CA VAL A 129 -0.29 2.08 -8.46
C VAL A 129 -0.88 3.27 -7.71
N ASP A 130 -0.08 4.29 -7.41
CA ASP A 130 -0.52 5.47 -6.67
C ASP A 130 -1.53 6.30 -7.47
N GLN A 131 -1.36 6.39 -8.79
CA GLN A 131 -2.36 6.98 -9.68
C GLN A 131 -3.68 6.21 -9.64
N LEU A 132 -3.63 4.88 -9.80
CA LEU A 132 -4.83 4.03 -9.78
C LEU A 132 -5.60 4.18 -8.46
N GLU A 133 -4.88 4.14 -7.35
CA GLU A 133 -5.41 4.33 -6.00
C GLU A 133 -6.00 5.73 -5.78
N THR A 134 -5.34 6.75 -6.31
CA THR A 134 -5.84 8.13 -6.24
C THR A 134 -7.13 8.28 -7.03
N TRP A 135 -7.20 7.71 -8.23
CA TRP A 135 -8.40 7.76 -9.06
C TRP A 135 -9.53 6.94 -8.46
N LEU A 136 -9.26 5.76 -7.90
CA LEU A 136 -10.28 4.93 -7.23
C LEU A 136 -10.94 5.64 -6.04
N ARG A 137 -10.21 6.53 -5.35
CA ARG A 137 -10.75 7.35 -4.25
C ARG A 137 -11.50 8.59 -4.73
N LYS A 138 -11.53 8.86 -6.04
CA LYS A 138 -12.40 9.89 -6.59
C LYS A 138 -13.79 9.29 -6.72
N SER A 139 -14.64 9.70 -5.80
CA SER A 139 -16.04 9.32 -5.76
C SER A 139 -16.85 10.49 -5.24
N LYS A 140 -18.09 10.58 -5.74
CA LYS A 140 -19.12 11.48 -5.17
C LYS A 140 -19.82 10.87 -3.97
N TYR A 141 -19.60 9.59 -3.69
CA TYR A 141 -20.31 8.82 -2.68
C TYR A 141 -19.36 8.38 -1.58
N THR A 142 -19.48 9.04 -0.43
CA THR A 142 -18.90 8.56 0.82
C THR A 142 -20.00 7.83 1.59
N ASN A 143 -19.70 6.67 2.15
CA ASN A 143 -20.59 5.93 3.02
C ASN A 143 -20.05 6.02 4.46
N ILE A 144 -20.91 6.26 5.46
CA ILE A 144 -20.54 6.33 6.87
C ILE A 144 -21.15 5.13 7.59
N ASP A 145 -20.32 4.20 8.06
CA ASP A 145 -20.82 2.98 8.72
C ASP A 145 -21.69 3.29 9.96
N GLY A 146 -22.98 2.94 9.86
CA GLY A 146 -24.02 3.13 10.86
C GLY A 146 -24.83 4.42 10.71
N ASP A 147 -24.74 5.12 9.58
CA ASP A 147 -25.61 6.28 9.29
C ASP A 147 -26.98 5.86 8.77
N ASP A 148 -27.04 4.85 7.88
CA ASP A 148 -28.27 4.38 7.25
C ASP A 148 -28.44 2.85 7.22
N GLU A 149 -27.46 2.09 7.71
CA GLU A 149 -27.60 0.66 7.93
C GLU A 149 -28.62 0.36 9.04
N ASP A 150 -29.50 -0.60 8.75
CA ASP A 150 -30.47 -1.16 9.70
C ASP A 150 -30.23 -2.66 9.77
N ASP A 151 -29.30 -3.04 10.65
CA ASP A 151 -28.81 -4.39 10.79
C ASP A 151 -28.50 -4.73 12.27
N ASN A 152 -27.93 -5.91 12.52
CA ASN A 152 -27.65 -6.41 13.87
C ASN A 152 -26.16 -6.35 14.27
N VAL A 153 -25.34 -5.52 13.61
CA VAL A 153 -23.92 -5.32 13.98
C VAL A 153 -23.69 -4.01 14.70
N SER A 154 -22.56 -3.90 15.42
CA SER A 154 -22.09 -2.63 15.97
C SER A 154 -21.27 -1.87 14.94
N HIS A 155 -21.63 -0.63 14.65
CA HIS A 155 -21.00 0.16 13.59
C HIS A 155 -19.76 0.93 14.08
N SER A 156 -18.75 1.02 13.21
CA SER A 156 -17.48 1.72 13.44
C SER A 156 -17.57 3.25 13.36
N ARG A 157 -18.63 3.81 12.76
CA ARG A 157 -18.80 5.25 12.50
C ARG A 157 -17.71 5.86 11.61
N LYS A 158 -16.98 5.03 10.86
CA LYS A 158 -15.95 5.46 9.92
C LYS A 158 -16.52 5.71 8.53
N SER A 159 -15.84 6.58 7.81
CA SER A 159 -16.13 6.87 6.41
C SER A 159 -15.38 5.94 5.47
N TYR A 160 -16.07 5.53 4.42
CA TYR A 160 -15.59 4.68 3.34
C TYR A 160 -15.92 5.32 2.00
N ILE A 161 -15.16 4.97 0.97
CA ILE A 161 -15.39 5.45 -0.39
C ILE A 161 -16.10 4.38 -1.20
N ASN A 162 -17.29 4.68 -1.72
CA ASN A 162 -17.94 3.83 -2.70
C ASN A 162 -17.27 4.00 -4.07
N ALA A 163 -16.90 2.89 -4.70
CA ALA A 163 -16.30 2.90 -6.03
C ALA A 163 -17.26 3.55 -7.04
N ASP A 164 -16.75 4.53 -7.79
CA ASP A 164 -17.51 5.31 -8.76
C ASP A 164 -16.78 5.30 -10.11
N ALA A 165 -17.33 4.55 -11.08
CA ALA A 165 -16.71 4.37 -12.39
C ALA A 165 -16.60 5.69 -13.18
N LEU A 166 -17.56 6.61 -13.00
CA LEU A 166 -17.60 7.86 -13.76
C LEU A 166 -16.60 8.87 -13.19
N GLU A 167 -16.54 8.98 -11.86
CA GLU A 167 -15.55 9.84 -11.20
C GLU A 167 -14.12 9.31 -11.38
N LEU A 168 -13.94 7.98 -11.36
CA LEU A 168 -12.68 7.34 -11.76
C LEU A 168 -12.25 7.77 -13.16
N LEU A 169 -13.13 7.61 -14.16
CA LEU A 169 -12.82 8.00 -15.55
C LEU A 169 -12.49 9.49 -15.64
N THR A 170 -13.27 10.34 -14.98
CA THR A 170 -13.06 11.79 -14.95
C THR A 170 -11.69 12.14 -14.36
N ALA A 171 -11.29 11.46 -13.28
CA ALA A 171 -9.98 11.62 -12.66
C ALA A 171 -8.84 11.22 -13.60
N VAL A 172 -8.98 10.06 -14.25
CA VAL A 172 -7.97 9.58 -15.21
C VAL A 172 -7.84 10.55 -16.39
N GLN A 173 -8.96 11.05 -16.92
CA GLN A 173 -8.99 12.05 -18.01
C GLN A 173 -8.29 13.35 -17.62
N ALA A 174 -8.50 13.83 -16.39
CA ALA A 174 -7.85 15.03 -15.88
C ALA A 174 -6.33 14.85 -15.77
N ASP A 175 -5.84 13.70 -15.28
CA ASP A 175 -4.40 13.38 -15.26
C ASP A 175 -3.84 13.23 -16.69
N VAL A 176 -4.59 12.62 -17.61
CA VAL A 176 -4.18 12.51 -19.02
C VAL A 176 -4.02 13.90 -19.63
N GLY A 177 -4.91 14.84 -19.33
CA GLY A 177 -4.81 16.23 -19.77
C GLY A 177 -3.70 17.04 -19.09
N GLY A 178 -3.05 16.51 -18.06
CA GLY A 178 -2.07 17.24 -17.25
C GLY A 178 -2.70 18.28 -16.29
N ASN A 179 -4.01 18.18 -16.05
CA ASN A 179 -4.78 19.15 -15.27
C ASN A 179 -4.86 18.82 -13.77
N ASN A 180 -4.37 17.65 -13.36
CA ASN A 180 -4.28 17.27 -11.96
C ASN A 180 -2.83 17.34 -11.48
N PRO A 181 -2.59 17.85 -10.26
CA PRO A 181 -1.29 17.70 -9.62
C PRO A 181 -0.95 16.21 -9.49
N PRO A 182 0.33 15.82 -9.57
CA PRO A 182 0.76 14.44 -9.36
C PRO A 182 0.13 13.89 -8.06
N PRO A 183 -0.23 12.60 -8.01
CA PRO A 183 -0.71 11.97 -6.79
C PRO A 183 0.20 12.34 -5.62
N PRO A 184 -0.36 12.72 -4.44
CA PRO A 184 0.47 12.91 -3.27
C PRO A 184 1.28 11.63 -3.03
N PRO A 185 2.57 11.75 -2.69
CA PRO A 185 3.40 10.58 -2.39
C PRO A 185 2.75 9.73 -1.29
N PRO A 186 3.05 8.41 -1.23
CA PRO A 186 2.54 7.52 -0.18
C PRO A 186 2.63 8.20 1.19
N PRO A 187 1.63 8.00 2.08
CA PRO A 187 1.68 8.60 3.40
C PRO A 187 3.02 8.29 4.04
N PRO A 188 3.68 9.31 4.64
CA PRO A 188 4.95 9.11 5.29
C PRO A 188 4.85 7.93 6.25
N PRO A 189 5.91 7.12 6.39
CA PRO A 189 5.93 6.10 7.41
C PRO A 189 5.54 6.68 8.77
N SER A 190 4.89 5.86 9.60
CA SER A 190 4.56 6.24 10.98
C SER A 190 5.80 6.75 11.69
N ALA A 191 5.75 7.94 12.30
CA ALA A 191 6.90 8.63 12.88
C ALA A 191 7.95 7.70 13.52
N ASN A 192 9.21 7.88 13.11
CA ASN A 192 10.37 7.06 13.40
C ASN A 192 10.31 5.63 12.82
N ASN A 193 9.89 5.47 11.57
CA ASN A 193 9.87 4.17 10.89
C ASN A 193 10.55 4.18 9.52
N VAL A 194 11.41 3.18 9.30
CA VAL A 194 11.93 2.84 7.98
C VAL A 194 11.10 1.70 7.38
N VAL A 195 10.52 1.93 6.21
CA VAL A 195 9.91 0.87 5.39
C VAL A 195 11.03 0.17 4.61
N ALA A 196 11.20 -1.14 4.85
CA ALA A 196 12.15 -1.98 4.15
C ALA A 196 11.42 -3.00 3.29
N SER A 197 11.72 -3.04 1.99
CA SER A 197 11.17 -4.04 1.07
C SER A 197 12.28 -4.66 0.22
N TYR A 198 12.11 -5.94 -0.12
CA TYR A 198 13.02 -6.65 -1.00
C TYR A 198 12.25 -7.35 -2.13
N VAL A 199 12.70 -7.12 -3.36
CA VAL A 199 12.11 -7.72 -4.56
C VAL A 199 13.08 -8.74 -5.16
N THR A 200 12.75 -10.02 -5.04
CA THR A 200 13.66 -11.13 -5.45
C THR A 200 13.99 -11.13 -6.95
N SER A 201 13.03 -10.74 -7.82
CA SER A 201 13.23 -10.75 -9.27
C SER A 201 14.26 -9.72 -9.74
N THR A 202 14.31 -8.56 -9.09
CA THR A 202 15.25 -7.46 -9.39
C THR A 202 16.43 -7.41 -8.42
N ARG A 203 16.38 -8.21 -7.34
CA ARG A 203 17.34 -8.20 -6.23
C ARG A 203 17.50 -6.80 -5.63
N LEU A 204 16.41 -6.05 -5.56
CA LEU A 204 16.39 -4.67 -5.08
C LEU A 204 15.93 -4.64 -3.63
N LEU A 205 16.80 -4.20 -2.72
CA LEU A 205 16.44 -3.74 -1.38
C LEU A 205 16.10 -2.25 -1.46
N THR A 206 14.88 -1.89 -1.06
CA THR A 206 14.46 -0.49 -0.92
C THR A 206 14.25 -0.18 0.56
N LEU A 207 14.89 0.88 1.03
CA LEU A 207 14.66 1.49 2.34
C LEU A 207 14.06 2.88 2.15
N THR A 208 12.96 3.16 2.85
CA THR A 208 12.28 4.46 2.83
C THR A 208 12.04 4.92 4.26
N GLY A 209 12.70 6.01 4.67
CA GLY A 209 12.52 6.67 5.96
C GLY A 209 11.29 7.56 5.99
N ASP A 210 11.11 8.27 7.10
CA ASP A 210 10.08 9.30 7.29
C ASP A 210 10.67 10.68 7.53
N ALA A 211 9.88 11.62 8.05
CA ALA A 211 10.36 12.97 8.34
C ALA A 211 11.02 13.10 9.72
N ALA A 212 11.25 11.98 10.43
CA ALA A 212 11.90 11.95 11.72
C ALA A 212 13.30 11.32 11.59
N ALA A 213 14.18 11.61 12.55
CA ALA A 213 15.51 11.01 12.60
C ALA A 213 15.42 9.47 12.65
N ASN A 214 15.95 8.80 11.63
CA ASN A 214 15.97 7.36 11.51
C ASN A 214 17.40 6.83 11.60
N SER A 215 17.59 5.77 12.39
CA SER A 215 18.84 5.01 12.42
C SER A 215 18.57 3.61 11.90
N VAL A 216 19.28 3.17 10.85
CA VAL A 216 19.10 1.86 10.24
C VAL A 216 20.43 1.20 9.91
N THR A 217 20.53 -0.09 10.23
CA THR A 217 21.68 -0.93 9.90
C THR A 217 21.23 -2.08 9.00
N VAL A 218 21.88 -2.19 7.85
CA VAL A 218 21.75 -3.31 6.91
C VAL A 218 22.98 -4.20 7.03
N THR A 219 22.79 -5.48 7.35
CA THR A 219 23.86 -6.47 7.40
C THR A 219 23.61 -7.54 6.35
N TYR A 220 24.59 -7.76 5.47
CA TYR A 220 24.63 -8.93 4.59
C TYR A 220 25.62 -9.95 5.14
N GLN A 221 25.12 -11.11 5.54
CA GLN A 221 25.95 -12.20 6.06
C GLN A 221 25.30 -13.54 5.70
N ASN A 222 26.10 -14.52 5.28
CA ASN A 222 25.64 -15.88 4.96
C ASN A 222 24.47 -15.92 3.94
N GLY A 223 24.50 -15.06 2.91
CA GLY A 223 23.44 -14.99 1.89
C GLY A 223 22.14 -14.34 2.35
N ARG A 224 22.13 -13.73 3.53
CA ARG A 224 20.94 -13.14 4.16
C ARG A 224 21.17 -11.66 4.39
N ILE A 225 20.12 -10.87 4.11
CA ILE A 225 20.03 -9.47 4.47
C ILE A 225 19.24 -9.39 5.78
N THR A 226 19.80 -8.66 6.73
CA THR A 226 19.10 -8.27 7.96
C THR A 226 19.08 -6.76 8.04
N VAL A 227 17.89 -6.18 8.18
CA VAL A 227 17.69 -4.74 8.37
C VAL A 227 17.19 -4.52 9.79
N VAL A 228 17.90 -3.69 10.55
CA VAL A 228 17.64 -3.43 11.97
C VAL A 228 17.52 -1.93 12.18
N GLY A 229 16.44 -1.50 12.84
CA GLY A 229 16.29 -0.12 13.29
C GLY A 229 17.12 0.12 14.56
N GLY A 230 17.76 1.29 14.65
CA GLY A 230 18.46 1.75 15.83
C GLY A 230 17.51 2.22 16.92
N ALA A 231 18.04 2.90 17.94
CA ALA A 231 17.24 3.41 19.05
C ALA A 231 16.16 4.37 18.54
N GLY A 232 14.90 4.06 18.82
CA GLY A 232 13.75 4.87 18.42
C GLY A 232 13.24 4.60 17.00
N THR A 233 13.97 3.86 16.16
CA THR A 233 13.55 3.58 14.78
C THR A 233 12.96 2.17 14.65
N THR A 234 11.74 2.06 14.14
CA THR A 234 11.17 0.77 13.74
C THR A 234 11.47 0.45 12.29
N VAL A 235 11.47 -0.83 11.92
CA VAL A 235 11.52 -1.28 10.52
C VAL A 235 10.22 -1.99 10.19
N ASN A 236 9.49 -1.54 9.18
CA ASN A 236 8.15 -2.04 8.83
C ASN A 236 7.19 -2.08 10.03
N SER A 237 7.22 -1.02 10.84
CA SER A 237 6.49 -0.86 12.10
C SER A 237 6.78 -1.95 13.14
N ARG A 238 7.97 -2.57 13.07
CA ARG A 238 8.44 -3.60 14.01
C ARG A 238 9.74 -3.16 14.66
N THR A 239 9.92 -3.51 15.93
CA THR A 239 11.20 -3.38 16.65
C THR A 239 12.12 -4.57 16.40
N THR A 240 11.61 -5.65 15.83
CA THR A 240 12.38 -6.83 15.46
C THR A 240 13.04 -6.66 14.09
N PRO A 241 14.22 -7.27 13.85
CA PRO A 241 14.88 -7.23 12.54
C PRO A 241 13.98 -7.68 11.39
N TYR A 242 14.00 -6.94 10.29
CA TYR A 242 13.47 -7.39 9.01
C TYR A 242 14.52 -8.27 8.31
N ILE A 243 14.09 -9.44 7.86
CA ILE A 243 14.97 -10.43 7.25
C ILE A 243 14.55 -10.67 5.80
N ALA A 244 15.50 -10.56 4.88
CA ALA A 244 15.34 -10.90 3.47
C ALA A 244 16.46 -11.84 3.00
N PHE A 245 16.21 -12.53 1.89
CA PHE A 245 17.17 -13.44 1.26
C PHE A 245 17.69 -12.82 -0.04
N ALA A 246 19.01 -12.69 -0.19
CA ALA A 246 19.60 -12.19 -1.42
C ALA A 246 20.76 -13.08 -1.89
N PRO A 247 20.71 -13.58 -3.14
CA PRO A 247 21.83 -14.31 -3.75
C PRO A 247 23.01 -13.37 -4.04
N SER A 248 24.04 -13.86 -4.73
CA SER A 248 25.40 -13.31 -4.90
C SER A 248 25.60 -11.81 -5.22
N GLN A 249 24.55 -11.05 -5.54
CA GLN A 249 24.65 -9.61 -5.84
C GLN A 249 23.34 -8.87 -5.53
N LEU A 250 23.45 -7.69 -4.91
CA LEU A 250 22.34 -6.86 -4.42
C LEU A 250 22.26 -5.53 -5.18
N SER A 251 21.05 -5.01 -5.43
CA SER A 251 20.85 -3.58 -5.70
C SER A 251 20.22 -2.94 -4.46
N VAL A 252 20.65 -1.72 -4.12
CA VAL A 252 20.18 -0.99 -2.94
C VAL A 252 19.65 0.37 -3.35
N LYS A 253 18.45 0.71 -2.90
CA LYS A 253 17.88 2.05 -2.94
C LYS A 253 17.55 2.50 -1.52
N VAL A 254 18.01 3.68 -1.14
CA VAL A 254 17.72 4.30 0.15
C VAL A 254 17.20 5.71 -0.08
N ASP A 255 16.13 6.06 0.61
CA ASP A 255 15.52 7.38 0.60
C ASP A 255 15.05 7.71 2.02
N THR A 256 15.80 8.50 2.79
CA THR A 256 15.48 8.75 4.22
C THR A 256 14.58 9.96 4.46
N LEU A 257 14.35 10.79 3.43
CA LEU A 257 13.46 11.95 3.43
C LEU A 257 13.95 13.13 4.29
N ALA A 258 13.56 13.25 5.55
CA ALA A 258 13.93 14.39 6.38
C ALA A 258 14.18 13.96 7.82
N GLY A 259 14.97 14.74 8.55
CA GLY A 259 15.45 14.36 9.88
C GLY A 259 16.94 14.08 9.86
N ASN A 260 17.52 13.79 11.01
CA ASN A 260 18.95 13.46 11.08
C ASN A 260 19.11 11.94 11.01
N ASP A 261 19.42 11.45 9.83
CA ASP A 261 19.40 10.04 9.51
C ASP A 261 20.77 9.38 9.58
N THR A 262 20.78 8.08 9.88
CA THR A 262 21.99 7.27 9.93
C THR A 262 21.73 5.95 9.23
N VAL A 263 22.45 5.72 8.15
CA VAL A 263 22.37 4.50 7.34
C VAL A 263 23.71 3.79 7.40
N VAL A 264 23.75 2.59 7.97
CA VAL A 264 24.94 1.73 8.01
C VAL A 264 24.70 0.50 7.15
N ILE A 265 25.60 0.21 6.21
CA ILE A 265 25.56 -1.00 5.39
C ILE A 265 26.85 -1.79 5.61
N THR A 266 26.70 -3.07 5.97
CA THR A 266 27.80 -3.95 6.34
C THR A 266 27.83 -5.23 5.50
N GLY A 267 28.99 -5.55 4.92
CA GLY A 267 29.25 -6.84 4.26
C GLY A 267 28.60 -7.04 2.89
N ALA A 268 27.95 -6.03 2.32
CA ALA A 268 27.07 -6.20 1.16
C ALA A 268 27.83 -6.12 -0.19
N PRO A 269 27.67 -7.13 -1.07
CA PRO A 269 28.08 -7.04 -2.47
C PRO A 269 26.99 -6.38 -3.32
N VAL A 270 27.18 -5.12 -3.70
CA VAL A 270 26.16 -4.27 -4.32
C VAL A 270 26.52 -3.91 -5.77
N SER A 271 25.66 -4.24 -6.74
CA SER A 271 25.81 -3.80 -8.14
C SER A 271 25.54 -2.31 -8.30
N THR A 272 24.40 -1.87 -7.78
CA THR A 272 23.97 -0.47 -7.86
C THR A 272 23.43 -0.04 -6.51
N MET A 273 23.95 1.06 -6.00
CA MET A 273 23.52 1.70 -4.77
C MET A 273 23.09 3.13 -5.10
N THR A 274 21.85 3.48 -4.78
CA THR A 274 21.34 4.85 -4.86
C THR A 274 20.86 5.26 -3.48
N VAL A 275 21.43 6.32 -2.94
CA VAL A 275 21.11 6.83 -1.60
C VAL A 275 20.76 8.31 -1.71
N ASN A 276 19.57 8.65 -1.24
CA ASN A 276 19.15 10.02 -0.97
C ASN A 276 18.94 10.13 0.54
N LEU A 277 19.69 11.01 1.20
CA LEU A 277 19.58 11.22 2.64
C LEU A 277 18.54 12.30 2.97
N GLY A 278 18.52 13.39 2.20
CA GLY A 278 17.41 14.33 2.19
C GLY A 278 17.69 15.56 3.05
N ASP A 279 16.73 16.05 3.83
CA ASP A 279 16.92 17.25 4.63
C ASP A 279 17.30 16.91 6.09
N GLY A 280 18.49 17.29 6.53
CA GLY A 280 18.98 17.12 7.89
C GLY A 280 20.48 16.92 7.93
N ASN A 281 21.01 16.58 9.11
CA ASN A 281 22.41 16.22 9.25
C ASN A 281 22.54 14.70 9.20
N ASP A 282 22.83 14.18 8.01
CA ASP A 282 22.71 12.76 7.74
C ASP A 282 24.05 12.04 7.68
N SER A 283 24.01 10.71 7.77
CA SER A 283 25.20 9.89 7.60
C SER A 283 24.95 8.59 6.84
N LEU A 284 25.82 8.32 5.87
CA LEU A 284 25.97 7.01 5.24
C LEU A 284 27.33 6.40 5.59
N GLN A 285 27.32 5.21 6.18
CA GLN A 285 28.51 4.41 6.42
C GLN A 285 28.47 3.08 5.66
N LEU A 286 29.53 2.80 4.89
CA LEU A 286 29.74 1.50 4.24
C LEU A 286 30.90 0.75 4.91
N SER A 287 30.61 -0.41 5.51
CA SER A 287 31.61 -1.25 6.18
C SER A 287 31.76 -2.60 5.48
N TYR A 288 32.97 -2.98 5.08
CA TYR A 288 33.25 -4.27 4.42
C TYR A 288 32.37 -4.56 3.19
N CYS A 289 32.00 -3.53 2.42
CA CYS A 289 31.11 -3.64 1.26
C CYS A 289 31.89 -3.60 -0.07
N SER A 290 31.35 -4.23 -1.11
CA SER A 290 31.83 -4.08 -2.49
C SER A 290 30.72 -3.47 -3.34
N VAL A 291 30.84 -2.19 -3.69
CA VAL A 291 29.82 -1.45 -4.44
C VAL A 291 30.34 -1.14 -5.84
N LEU A 292 29.70 -1.65 -6.87
CA LEU A 292 30.11 -1.37 -8.26
C LEU A 292 29.74 0.07 -8.66
N THR A 293 28.51 0.51 -8.43
CA THR A 293 28.08 1.90 -8.70
C THR A 293 27.36 2.49 -7.49
N LEU A 294 27.84 3.63 -7.01
CA LEU A 294 27.21 4.43 -5.95
C LEU A 294 26.79 5.79 -6.50
N THR A 295 25.53 6.13 -6.31
CA THR A 295 25.01 7.50 -6.40
C THR A 295 24.53 7.90 -5.02
N LEU A 296 25.13 8.92 -4.43
CA LEU A 296 24.77 9.47 -3.12
C LEU A 296 24.42 10.94 -3.26
N ASN A 297 23.25 11.31 -2.75
CA ASN A 297 22.83 12.68 -2.53
C ASN A 297 22.57 12.88 -1.03
N GLY A 298 23.36 13.74 -0.39
CA GLY A 298 23.18 14.15 0.99
C GLY A 298 21.91 14.97 1.16
N GLY A 299 21.66 15.91 0.24
CA GLY A 299 20.53 16.82 0.33
C GLY A 299 20.91 18.08 1.11
N SER A 300 20.07 18.57 2.02
CA SER A 300 20.28 19.82 2.74
C SER A 300 20.76 19.56 4.16
N GLY A 301 21.85 20.19 4.59
CA GLY A 301 22.39 20.07 5.94
C GLY A 301 23.83 19.59 5.91
N THR A 302 24.40 19.23 7.07
CA THR A 302 25.78 18.76 7.17
C THR A 302 25.81 17.23 7.13
N ASP A 303 26.14 16.70 5.95
CA ASP A 303 26.10 15.26 5.69
C ASP A 303 27.47 14.60 5.74
N ALA A 304 27.49 13.36 6.24
CA ALA A 304 28.69 12.54 6.33
C ALA A 304 28.62 11.28 5.47
N TYR A 305 29.67 11.03 4.70
CA TYR A 305 29.86 9.76 3.99
C TYR A 305 31.18 9.11 4.39
N THR A 306 31.10 7.93 5.00
CA THR A 306 32.28 7.20 5.49
C THR A 306 32.35 5.81 4.90
N THR A 307 33.56 5.36 4.57
CA THR A 307 33.83 3.98 4.18
C THR A 307 34.87 3.35 5.11
N VAL A 308 34.60 2.11 5.53
CA VAL A 308 35.48 1.30 6.37
C VAL A 308 35.72 -0.02 5.65
N SER A 309 36.95 -0.25 5.16
CA SER A 309 37.30 -1.49 4.45
C SER A 309 36.33 -1.85 3.30
N SER A 310 35.78 -0.84 2.64
CA SER A 310 34.82 -0.98 1.54
C SER A 310 35.41 -0.48 0.23
N THR A 311 35.01 -1.10 -0.88
CA THR A 311 35.41 -0.71 -2.24
C THR A 311 34.21 -0.13 -2.98
N VAL A 312 34.36 1.05 -3.59
CA VAL A 312 33.36 1.65 -4.49
C VAL A 312 33.99 1.92 -5.85
N THR A 313 33.56 1.19 -6.88
CA THR A 313 34.21 1.24 -8.21
C THR A 313 33.86 2.50 -8.99
N ARG A 314 32.58 2.90 -8.99
CA ARG A 314 32.09 4.14 -9.61
C ARG A 314 31.28 4.89 -8.58
N LYS A 315 31.60 6.17 -8.36
CA LYS A 315 30.92 7.01 -7.37
C LYS A 315 30.52 8.37 -7.94
N THR A 316 29.30 8.77 -7.66
CA THR A 316 28.80 10.14 -7.78
C THR A 316 28.27 10.53 -6.40
N VAL A 317 28.89 11.53 -5.77
CA VAL A 317 28.57 11.94 -4.41
C VAL A 317 28.34 13.45 -4.40
N THR A 318 27.16 13.86 -3.96
CA THR A 318 26.79 15.25 -3.71
C THR A 318 26.51 15.38 -2.22
N LEU A 319 27.35 16.10 -1.48
CA LEU A 319 27.13 16.43 -0.07
C LEU A 319 27.14 17.95 0.04
N VAL A 320 26.21 18.52 0.80
CA VAL A 320 26.25 19.93 1.16
C VAL A 320 27.03 20.04 2.49
N PRO A 321 27.99 20.97 2.60
CA PRO A 321 28.71 21.19 3.85
C PRO A 321 27.85 21.89 4.91
#